data_AF-A0A1T5F9G4-F1
#
_entry.id   AF-A0A1T5F9G4-F1
#
_cell.length_a   1.000
_cell.length_b   1.000
_cell.length_c   1.000
_cell.angle_alpha   90.00
_cell.angle_beta   90.00
_cell.angle_gamma   90.00
#
_symmetry.space_group_name_H-M   'P 1'
#
loop_
_entity.id
_entity.type
_entity.pdbx_description
1 polymer ?
#
loop_
_entity_poly.entity_id
_entity_poly.type
_entity_poly.pdbx_seq_one_letter_code
_entity_poly.pdbx_strand_id
1 'polypeptide(L)'
;MTISWLQAIILGLFACLSSMPGLGGTSFGNYTLGRPLIGGLVCGIVLGDIPTGIMVGTAMQIVYIALVTPGGTVSADVRAVSYIGIPLAMLALKSYGLEAGSADGIALATSFGTMVGTVGTVLFYGTATMNLAWQHIGWNFVDKREYDKLYIVDMVLPWISHIVFSMIPTVVMCKLGAPVVEAIKAYLPMDGIPMKTLFTVGALLPCVGIAILLKQIVRSVLDFVPYLMGFTLAASLGLNLVSATVVAAMFSIVIFQLKMLRLQQTKVAAAGPAAVGADDDEEDI
;
A
#
# COMPACT_ATOMS: atom_id res chain seq x y z
N MET A 1 14.13 18.04 -20.53
CA MET A 1 14.73 16.69 -20.30
C MET A 1 13.90 15.69 -21.09
N THR A 2 14.45 14.55 -21.49
CA THR A 2 13.68 13.50 -22.18
C THR A 2 14.07 12.16 -21.58
N ILE A 3 13.09 11.31 -21.28
CA ILE A 3 13.36 9.98 -20.73
C ILE A 3 13.85 9.09 -21.87
N SER A 4 15.05 8.52 -21.74
CA SER A 4 15.59 7.58 -22.72
C SER A 4 14.85 6.24 -22.67
N TRP A 5 14.93 5.44 -23.73
CA TRP A 5 14.32 4.11 -23.73
C TRP A 5 14.87 3.22 -22.62
N LEU A 6 16.18 3.31 -22.37
CA LEU A 6 16.83 2.57 -21.29
C LEU A 6 16.28 2.99 -19.92
N GLN A 7 16.14 4.30 -19.67
CA GLN A 7 15.57 4.81 -18.43
C GLN A 7 14.11 4.35 -18.26
N ALA A 8 13.30 4.43 -19.31
CA ALA A 8 11.90 3.97 -19.28
C ALA A 8 11.79 2.46 -18.99
N ILE A 9 12.68 1.63 -19.57
CA ILE A 9 12.74 0.18 -19.31
C ILE A 9 13.13 -0.10 -17.86
N ILE A 10 14.12 0.62 -17.32
CA ILE A 10 14.53 0.46 -15.92
C ILE A 10 13.36 0.83 -14.99
N LEU A 11 12.67 1.95 -15.23
CA LEU A 11 11.49 2.36 -14.46
C LEU A 11 10.37 1.33 -14.54
N GLY A 12 10.09 0.78 -15.74
CA GLY A 12 9.10 -0.29 -15.92
C GLY A 12 9.47 -1.59 -15.21
N LEU A 13 10.76 -1.94 -15.18
CA LEU A 13 11.24 -3.09 -14.42
C LEU A 13 10.99 -2.87 -12.92
N PHE A 14 11.36 -1.71 -12.37
CA PHE A 14 11.09 -1.39 -10.98
C PHE A 14 9.59 -1.37 -10.65
N ALA A 15 8.73 -0.92 -11.58
CA ALA A 15 7.29 -1.02 -11.43
C ALA A 15 6.83 -2.49 -11.26
N CYS A 16 7.34 -3.42 -12.08
CA CYS A 16 7.07 -4.86 -11.90
C CYS A 16 7.57 -5.38 -10.56
N LEU A 17 8.82 -5.09 -10.23
CA LEU A 17 9.49 -5.53 -9.00
C LEU A 17 8.75 -5.04 -7.75
N SER A 18 8.22 -3.83 -7.77
CA SER A 18 7.44 -3.25 -6.67
C SER A 18 6.12 -3.98 -6.38
N SER A 19 5.61 -4.74 -7.33
CA SER A 19 4.40 -5.52 -7.12
C SER A 19 4.62 -6.98 -6.82
N MET A 20 5.83 -7.47 -7.08
CA MET A 20 6.10 -8.89 -7.22
C MET A 20 6.39 -9.50 -5.83
N PRO A 21 5.83 -10.68 -5.53
CA PRO A 21 6.27 -11.46 -4.38
C PRO A 21 7.74 -11.93 -4.51
N GLY A 22 8.28 -11.97 -5.74
CA GLY A 22 9.62 -12.53 -6.04
C GLY A 22 10.81 -11.71 -5.53
N LEU A 23 10.62 -10.44 -5.13
CA LEU A 23 11.68 -9.61 -4.56
C LEU A 23 11.45 -9.45 -3.05
N GLY A 24 11.53 -10.54 -2.30
CA GLY A 24 11.33 -10.53 -0.84
C GLY A 24 9.87 -10.33 -0.38
N GLY A 25 8.90 -10.69 -1.22
CA GLY A 25 7.49 -10.67 -0.88
C GLY A 25 6.87 -9.28 -0.85
N THR A 26 5.73 -9.18 -0.17
CA THR A 26 5.01 -7.92 0.06
C THR A 26 5.84 -6.91 0.84
N SER A 27 6.76 -7.36 1.70
CA SER A 27 7.58 -6.50 2.57
C SER A 27 8.56 -5.63 1.77
N PHE A 28 9.31 -6.22 0.84
CA PHE A 28 10.31 -5.48 0.08
C PHE A 28 9.75 -4.95 -1.25
N GLY A 29 8.94 -5.73 -1.97
CA GLY A 29 8.26 -5.24 -3.18
C GLY A 29 7.29 -4.10 -2.88
N ASN A 30 6.14 -4.43 -2.28
CA ASN A 30 5.02 -3.50 -2.17
C ASN A 30 5.24 -2.42 -1.10
N TYR A 31 5.66 -2.81 0.11
CA TYR A 31 5.82 -1.87 1.22
C TYR A 31 7.09 -1.03 1.17
N THR A 32 8.10 -1.43 0.39
CA THR A 32 9.34 -0.67 0.24
C THR A 32 9.46 -0.04 -1.14
N LEU A 33 9.68 -0.83 -2.21
CA LEU A 33 9.85 -0.31 -3.56
C LEU A 33 8.60 0.38 -4.11
N GLY A 34 7.40 -0.10 -3.77
CA GLY A 34 6.14 0.48 -4.22
C GLY A 34 5.78 1.82 -3.59
N ARG A 35 6.52 2.28 -2.58
CA ARG A 35 6.21 3.52 -1.85
C ARG A 35 6.88 4.75 -2.51
N PRO A 36 6.16 5.87 -2.69
CA PRO A 36 6.66 7.04 -3.40
C PRO A 36 7.99 7.60 -2.89
N LEU A 37 8.32 7.48 -1.61
CA LEU A 37 9.62 7.93 -1.10
C LEU A 37 10.79 7.15 -1.71
N ILE A 38 10.70 5.81 -1.70
CA ILE A 38 11.72 4.93 -2.27
C ILE A 38 11.67 4.98 -3.81
N GLY A 39 10.47 5.03 -4.38
CA GLY A 39 10.27 5.28 -5.80
C GLY A 39 10.93 6.57 -6.25
N GLY A 40 10.84 7.63 -5.44
CA GLY A 40 11.47 8.93 -5.64
C GLY A 40 12.99 8.86 -5.71
N LEU A 41 13.60 8.14 -4.77
CA LEU A 41 15.03 7.87 -4.79
C LEU A 41 15.44 7.11 -6.06
N VAL A 42 14.74 6.04 -6.42
CA VAL A 42 15.04 5.23 -7.61
C VAL A 42 14.89 6.06 -8.88
N CYS A 43 13.80 6.81 -9.02
CA CYS A 43 13.56 7.69 -10.16
C CYS A 43 14.63 8.79 -10.24
N GLY A 44 15.03 9.36 -9.11
CA GLY A 44 16.11 10.33 -9.00
C GLY A 44 17.45 9.79 -9.51
N ILE A 45 17.80 8.56 -9.12
CA ILE A 45 19.01 7.87 -9.60
C ILE A 45 18.93 7.62 -11.12
N VAL A 46 17.80 7.09 -11.59
CA VAL A 46 17.62 6.72 -13.01
C VAL A 46 17.61 7.95 -13.92
N LEU A 47 17.00 9.05 -13.47
CA LEU A 47 16.89 10.30 -14.23
C LEU A 47 18.06 11.27 -14.01
N GLY A 48 18.96 10.98 -13.06
CA GLY A 48 20.16 11.76 -12.78
C GLY A 48 19.93 13.02 -11.93
N ASP A 49 18.80 13.10 -11.21
CA ASP A 49 18.45 14.21 -10.31
C ASP A 49 17.83 13.68 -9.02
N ILE A 50 18.71 13.26 -8.10
CA ILE A 50 18.33 12.65 -6.82
C ILE A 50 17.57 13.63 -5.91
N PRO A 51 18.01 14.89 -5.70
CA PRO A 51 17.30 15.82 -4.83
C PRO A 51 15.85 16.05 -5.29
N THR A 52 15.64 16.31 -6.58
CA THR A 52 14.30 16.48 -7.14
C THR A 52 13.47 15.21 -6.98
N GLY A 53 14.07 14.03 -7.24
CA GLY A 53 13.38 12.74 -7.09
C GLY A 53 12.88 12.48 -5.67
N ILE A 54 13.71 12.75 -4.65
CA ILE A 54 13.34 12.61 -3.23
C ILE A 54 12.26 13.61 -2.83
N MET A 55 12.38 14.88 -3.26
CA MET A 55 11.38 15.92 -2.94
C MET A 55 10.01 15.59 -3.54
N VAL A 56 9.97 15.22 -4.82
CA VAL A 56 8.75 14.80 -5.52
C VAL A 56 8.17 13.54 -4.89
N GLY A 57 9.01 12.55 -4.58
CA GLY A 57 8.60 11.32 -3.91
C GLY A 57 8.02 11.57 -2.52
N THR A 58 8.59 12.52 -1.76
CA THR A 58 8.09 12.93 -0.44
C THR A 58 6.73 13.62 -0.56
N ALA A 59 6.57 14.55 -1.50
CA ALA A 59 5.30 15.23 -1.75
C ALA A 59 4.19 14.23 -2.07
N MET A 60 4.45 13.26 -2.96
CA MET A 60 3.48 12.21 -3.28
C MET A 60 3.27 11.22 -2.12
N GLN A 61 4.30 10.92 -1.33
CA GLN A 61 4.18 10.03 -0.17
C GLN A 61 3.20 10.59 0.87
N ILE A 62 3.17 11.90 1.08
CA ILE A 62 2.26 12.55 2.03
C ILE A 62 0.79 12.30 1.64
N VAL A 63 0.48 12.37 0.34
CA VAL A 63 -0.87 12.10 -0.19
C VAL A 63 -1.32 10.66 0.11
N TYR A 64 -0.39 9.71 0.09
CA TYR A 64 -0.66 8.29 0.24
C TYR A 64 -0.13 7.68 1.54
N ILE A 65 0.21 8.50 2.54
CA ILE A 65 0.87 8.03 3.78
C ILE A 65 -0.06 7.11 4.59
N ALA A 66 -1.34 7.42 4.57
CA ALA A 66 -2.40 6.65 5.22
C ALA A 66 -3.03 5.61 4.27
N LEU A 67 -2.49 5.44 3.05
CA LEU A 67 -3.05 4.50 2.11
C LEU A 67 -2.74 3.07 2.56
N VAL A 68 -3.80 2.39 2.94
CA VAL A 68 -3.85 0.96 3.22
C VAL A 68 -4.79 0.30 2.22
N THR A 69 -4.64 -1.02 2.07
CA THR A 69 -5.38 -1.81 1.08
C THR A 69 -6.21 -2.90 1.80
N PRO A 70 -7.23 -2.54 2.60
CA PRO A 70 -8.04 -3.54 3.30
C PRO A 70 -8.72 -4.46 2.28
N GLY A 71 -8.62 -5.78 2.48
CA GLY A 71 -9.31 -6.75 1.62
C GLY A 71 -8.88 -6.72 0.15
N GLY A 72 -7.72 -6.14 -0.16
CA GLY A 72 -7.23 -6.05 -1.54
C GLY A 72 -7.81 -4.89 -2.35
N THR A 73 -8.54 -3.94 -1.75
CA THR A 73 -8.91 -2.71 -2.47
C THR A 73 -7.79 -1.72 -2.61
N VAL A 74 -7.49 -1.38 -3.85
CA VAL A 74 -6.59 -0.30 -4.18
C VAL A 74 -7.43 0.87 -4.68
N SER A 75 -7.55 1.93 -3.88
CA SER A 75 -8.18 3.18 -4.33
C SER A 75 -7.24 4.01 -5.22
N ALA A 76 -5.93 3.89 -4.97
CA ALA A 76 -4.87 4.46 -5.78
C ALA A 76 -3.67 3.51 -5.78
N ASP A 77 -3.10 3.21 -6.95
CA ASP A 77 -1.93 2.35 -7.05
C ASP A 77 -0.64 3.13 -6.83
N VAL A 78 -0.04 2.98 -5.65
CA VAL A 78 1.23 3.62 -5.27
C VAL A 78 2.42 3.21 -6.13
N ARG A 79 2.36 2.04 -6.80
CA ARG A 79 3.40 1.62 -7.74
C ARG A 79 3.41 2.53 -8.98
N ALA A 80 2.23 2.78 -9.53
CA ALA A 80 2.07 3.70 -10.66
C ALA A 80 2.46 5.12 -10.26
N VAL A 81 2.07 5.58 -9.06
CA VAL A 81 2.52 6.87 -8.53
C VAL A 81 4.05 6.94 -8.50
N SER A 82 4.70 5.89 -7.99
CA SER A 82 6.16 5.82 -7.81
C SER A 82 6.93 5.80 -9.13
N TYR A 83 6.50 5.00 -10.12
CA TYR A 83 7.30 4.72 -11.31
C TYR A 83 6.77 5.33 -12.61
N ILE A 84 5.60 5.96 -12.57
CA ILE A 84 5.04 6.77 -13.67
C ILE A 84 4.87 8.21 -13.20
N GLY A 85 4.21 8.43 -12.06
CA GLY A 85 3.92 9.77 -11.53
C GLY A 85 5.18 10.59 -11.25
N ILE A 86 6.12 10.04 -10.48
CA ILE A 86 7.35 10.74 -10.11
C ILE A 86 8.20 11.11 -11.33
N PRO A 87 8.54 10.20 -12.26
CA PRO A 87 9.30 10.56 -13.47
C PRO A 87 8.66 11.67 -14.29
N LEU A 88 7.33 11.64 -14.44
CA LEU A 88 6.59 12.67 -15.18
C LEU A 88 6.58 14.01 -14.45
N ALA A 89 6.41 14.01 -13.13
CA ALA A 89 6.48 15.23 -12.32
C ALA A 89 7.89 15.86 -12.37
N MET A 90 8.95 15.05 -12.23
CA MET A 90 10.33 15.52 -12.37
C MET A 90 10.59 16.14 -13.74
N LEU A 91 10.05 15.53 -14.79
CA LEU A 91 10.15 16.04 -16.16
C LEU A 91 9.41 17.38 -16.33
N ALA A 92 8.21 17.49 -15.78
CA ALA A 92 7.37 18.68 -15.86
C ALA A 92 7.99 19.86 -15.08
N LEU A 93 8.45 19.63 -13.84
CA LEU A 93 9.15 20.64 -13.04
C LEU A 93 10.33 21.24 -13.78
N LYS A 94 11.19 20.38 -14.34
CA LYS A 94 12.35 20.82 -15.11
C LYS A 94 11.99 21.55 -16.40
N SER A 95 10.86 21.21 -17.02
CA SER A 95 10.40 21.88 -18.25
C SER A 95 9.77 23.24 -17.97
N TYR A 96 9.14 23.41 -16.82
CA TYR A 96 8.60 24.69 -16.35
C TYR A 96 9.61 25.55 -15.58
N GLY A 97 10.80 25.02 -15.30
CA GLY A 97 11.81 25.72 -14.49
C GLY A 97 11.39 25.91 -13.03
N LEU A 98 10.54 25.01 -12.52
CA LEU A 98 10.05 25.04 -11.15
C LEU A 98 10.95 24.23 -10.22
N GLU A 99 11.22 24.78 -9.04
CA GLU A 99 11.92 24.03 -7.98
C GLU A 99 10.97 23.03 -7.32
N ALA A 100 11.42 21.79 -7.13
CA ALA A 100 10.60 20.73 -6.54
C ALA A 100 10.11 21.03 -5.11
N GLY A 101 10.90 21.78 -4.34
CA GLY A 101 10.56 22.18 -2.98
C GLY A 101 9.63 23.40 -2.89
N SER A 102 9.36 24.09 -4.00
CA SER A 102 8.45 25.22 -4.02
C SER A 102 6.99 24.77 -3.85
N ALA A 103 6.11 25.67 -3.41
CA ALA A 103 4.68 25.38 -3.26
C ALA A 103 4.06 24.89 -4.59
N ASP A 104 4.41 25.54 -5.69
CA ASP A 104 3.96 25.16 -7.04
C ASP A 104 4.53 23.80 -7.47
N GLY A 105 5.78 23.51 -7.10
CA GLY A 105 6.42 22.24 -7.40
C GLY A 105 5.76 21.07 -6.66
N ILE A 106 5.45 21.25 -5.38
CA ILE A 106 4.73 20.27 -4.56
C ILE A 106 3.30 20.07 -5.08
N ALA A 107 2.61 21.15 -5.46
CA ALA A 107 1.27 21.07 -6.03
C ALA A 107 1.26 20.30 -7.37
N LEU A 108 2.25 20.55 -8.24
CA LEU A 108 2.41 19.84 -9.50
C LEU A 108 2.66 18.34 -9.26
N ALA A 109 3.60 18.00 -8.36
CA ALA A 109 3.87 16.61 -7.99
C ALA A 109 2.61 15.91 -7.45
N THR A 110 1.85 16.57 -6.58
CA THR A 110 0.60 16.05 -6.01
C THR A 110 -0.45 15.80 -7.10
N SER A 111 -0.58 16.71 -8.07
CA SER A 111 -1.49 16.58 -9.20
C SER A 111 -1.14 15.37 -10.08
N PHE A 112 0.13 15.21 -10.45
CA PHE A 112 0.60 14.03 -11.18
C PHE A 112 0.39 12.74 -10.40
N GLY A 113 0.65 12.73 -9.09
CA GLY A 113 0.41 11.58 -8.22
C GLY A 113 -1.05 11.16 -8.23
N THR A 114 -1.97 12.11 -8.04
CA THR A 114 -3.42 11.86 -8.05
C THR A 114 -3.91 11.34 -9.41
N MET A 115 -3.42 11.96 -10.48
CA MET A 115 -3.76 11.59 -11.85
C MET A 115 -3.35 10.14 -12.15
N VAL A 116 -2.09 9.81 -11.88
CA VAL A 116 -1.50 8.51 -12.20
C VAL A 116 -1.97 7.42 -11.24
N GLY A 117 -2.21 7.74 -9.96
CA GLY A 117 -2.74 6.79 -8.99
C GLY A 117 -4.07 6.19 -9.42
N THR A 118 -4.94 7.00 -10.04
CA THR A 118 -6.24 6.54 -10.58
C THR A 118 -6.05 5.60 -11.77
N VAL A 119 -5.18 5.96 -12.72
CA VAL A 119 -4.86 5.11 -13.88
C VAL A 119 -4.22 3.80 -13.41
N GLY A 120 -3.33 3.89 -12.43
CA GLY A 120 -2.69 2.75 -11.82
C GLY A 120 -3.66 1.79 -11.15
N THR A 121 -4.77 2.25 -10.59
CA THR A 121 -5.82 1.37 -10.06
C THR A 121 -6.38 0.43 -11.13
N VAL A 122 -6.58 0.93 -12.36
CA VAL A 122 -7.01 0.09 -13.49
C VAL A 122 -5.93 -0.93 -13.84
N LEU A 123 -4.67 -0.52 -13.89
CA LEU A 123 -3.54 -1.41 -14.15
C LEU A 123 -3.38 -2.49 -13.07
N PHE A 124 -3.57 -2.12 -11.80
CA PHE A 124 -3.57 -3.03 -10.67
C PHE A 124 -4.68 -4.08 -10.81
N TYR A 125 -5.91 -3.64 -11.08
CA TYR A 125 -7.01 -4.56 -11.24
C TYR A 125 -6.87 -5.43 -12.49
N GLY A 126 -6.33 -4.92 -13.60
CA GLY A 126 -6.00 -5.74 -14.77
C GLY A 126 -4.99 -6.84 -14.43
N THR A 127 -3.96 -6.49 -13.64
CA THR A 127 -3.00 -7.47 -13.11
C THR A 127 -3.71 -8.52 -12.24
N ALA A 128 -4.58 -8.09 -11.32
CA ALA A 128 -5.31 -8.97 -10.42
C ALA A 128 -6.25 -9.91 -11.20
N THR A 129 -6.99 -9.39 -12.18
CA THR A 129 -7.89 -10.17 -13.04
C THR A 129 -7.12 -11.24 -13.81
N MET A 130 -5.98 -10.90 -14.41
CA MET A 130 -5.20 -11.92 -15.14
C MET A 130 -4.59 -12.96 -14.19
N ASN A 131 -4.21 -12.57 -12.97
CA ASN A 131 -3.75 -13.50 -11.95
C ASN A 131 -4.81 -14.54 -11.54
N LEU A 132 -6.11 -14.23 -11.66
CA LEU A 132 -7.17 -15.23 -11.43
C LEU A 132 -7.11 -16.38 -12.44
N ALA A 133 -6.70 -16.13 -13.68
CA ALA A 133 -6.52 -17.18 -14.68
C ALA A 133 -5.40 -18.15 -14.26
N TRP A 134 -4.30 -17.63 -13.72
CA TRP A 134 -3.21 -18.45 -13.18
C TRP A 134 -3.64 -19.25 -11.97
N GLN A 135 -4.41 -18.64 -11.05
CA GLN A 135 -4.96 -19.35 -9.90
C GLN A 135 -5.90 -20.50 -10.30
N HIS A 136 -6.70 -20.32 -11.36
CA HIS A 136 -7.53 -21.41 -11.88
C HIS A 136 -6.69 -22.61 -12.37
N ILE A 137 -5.55 -22.36 -12.99
CA ILE A 137 -4.59 -23.42 -13.35
C ILE A 137 -3.99 -24.06 -12.07
N GLY A 138 -3.68 -23.25 -11.05
CA GLY A 138 -3.20 -23.73 -9.76
C GLY A 138 -4.14 -24.74 -9.10
N TRP A 139 -5.44 -24.48 -9.10
CA TRP A 139 -6.44 -25.41 -8.57
C TRP A 139 -6.39 -26.78 -9.26
N ASN A 140 -6.21 -26.82 -10.58
CA ASN A 140 -6.06 -28.09 -11.32
C ASN A 140 -4.81 -28.88 -10.89
N PHE A 141 -3.73 -28.21 -10.49
CA PHE A 141 -2.54 -28.88 -9.94
C PHE A 141 -2.77 -29.39 -8.52
N VAL A 142 -3.54 -28.66 -7.69
CA VAL A 142 -3.95 -29.11 -6.35
C VAL A 142 -4.77 -30.39 -6.44
N ASP A 143 -5.76 -30.45 -7.33
CA ASP A 143 -6.60 -31.64 -7.51
C ASP A 143 -5.80 -32.88 -7.93
N LYS A 144 -4.74 -32.66 -8.72
CA LYS A 144 -3.80 -33.70 -9.16
C LYS A 144 -2.70 -34.00 -8.14
N ARG A 145 -2.68 -33.31 -6.99
CA ARG A 145 -1.65 -33.40 -5.94
C ARG A 145 -0.23 -33.06 -6.42
N GLU A 146 -0.11 -32.23 -7.44
CA GLU A 146 1.16 -31.80 -8.04
C GLU A 146 1.65 -30.48 -7.40
N TYR A 147 1.91 -30.49 -6.09
CA TYR A 147 2.20 -29.27 -5.32
C TYR A 147 3.45 -28.52 -5.79
N ASP A 148 4.44 -29.21 -6.36
CA ASP A 148 5.65 -28.56 -6.89
C ASP A 148 5.36 -27.60 -8.05
N LYS A 149 4.26 -27.83 -8.79
CA LYS A 149 3.86 -26.96 -9.90
C LYS A 149 3.20 -25.67 -9.41
N LEU A 150 2.80 -25.59 -8.14
CA LEU A 150 2.26 -24.36 -7.55
C LEU A 150 3.30 -23.24 -7.51
N TYR A 151 4.59 -23.58 -7.34
CA TYR A 151 5.66 -22.57 -7.41
C TYR A 151 5.70 -21.85 -8.76
N ILE A 152 5.37 -22.53 -9.86
CA ILE A 152 5.30 -21.89 -11.18
C ILE A 152 4.11 -20.92 -11.23
N VAL A 153 2.96 -21.32 -10.67
CA VAL A 153 1.75 -20.50 -10.62
C VAL A 153 1.92 -19.26 -9.74
N ASP A 154 2.66 -19.38 -8.65
CA ASP A 154 2.84 -18.28 -7.69
C ASP A 154 4.05 -17.39 -8.00
N MET A 155 5.14 -17.95 -8.56
CA MET A 155 6.39 -17.21 -8.77
C MET A 155 6.69 -16.86 -10.22
N VAL A 156 6.17 -17.60 -11.20
CA VAL A 156 6.54 -17.44 -12.61
C VAL A 156 5.40 -16.82 -13.42
N LEU A 157 4.22 -17.44 -13.45
CA LEU A 157 3.09 -16.96 -14.26
C LEU A 157 2.68 -15.49 -13.99
N PRO A 158 2.71 -14.99 -12.73
CA PRO A 158 2.33 -13.61 -12.47
C PRO A 158 3.28 -12.59 -13.11
N TRP A 159 4.51 -12.96 -13.48
CA TRP A 159 5.40 -12.07 -14.25
C TRP A 159 4.76 -11.63 -15.56
N ILE A 160 4.01 -12.52 -16.22
CA ILE A 160 3.32 -12.20 -17.47
C ILE A 160 2.30 -11.08 -17.20
N SER A 161 1.54 -11.19 -16.10
CA SER A 161 0.60 -10.14 -15.67
C SER A 161 1.27 -8.82 -15.38
N HIS A 162 2.36 -8.86 -14.64
CA HIS A 162 3.09 -7.64 -14.31
C HIS A 162 3.75 -7.02 -15.55
N ILE A 163 4.26 -7.80 -16.50
CA ILE A 163 4.83 -7.24 -17.73
C ILE A 163 3.74 -6.54 -18.56
N VAL A 164 2.59 -7.20 -18.74
CA VAL A 164 1.49 -6.68 -19.56
C VAL A 164 0.84 -5.43 -18.95
N PHE A 165 0.54 -5.46 -17.65
CA PHE A 165 -0.22 -4.39 -17.00
C PHE A 165 0.62 -3.42 -16.18
N SER A 166 1.89 -3.71 -15.89
CA SER A 166 2.79 -2.82 -15.12
C SER A 166 3.96 -2.32 -15.98
N MET A 167 4.79 -3.22 -16.52
CA MET A 167 6.02 -2.83 -17.24
C MET A 167 5.70 -2.04 -18.50
N ILE A 168 4.91 -2.62 -19.40
CA ILE A 168 4.62 -2.02 -20.72
C ILE A 168 3.95 -0.65 -20.55
N PRO A 169 2.88 -0.49 -19.74
CA PRO A 169 2.28 0.82 -19.52
C PRO A 169 3.26 1.82 -18.90
N THR A 170 4.10 1.39 -17.95
CA THR A 170 5.10 2.28 -17.33
C THR A 170 6.12 2.78 -18.35
N VAL A 171 6.66 1.88 -19.18
CA VAL A 171 7.63 2.23 -20.22
C VAL A 171 7.02 3.22 -21.21
N VAL A 172 5.80 2.93 -21.68
CA VAL A 172 5.10 3.74 -22.67
C VAL A 172 4.75 5.11 -22.10
N MET A 173 4.18 5.18 -20.90
CA MET A 173 3.81 6.45 -20.26
C MET A 173 5.03 7.30 -19.91
N CYS A 174 6.10 6.71 -19.36
CA CYS A 174 7.32 7.46 -19.07
C CYS A 174 8.02 7.94 -20.33
N LYS A 175 7.98 7.16 -21.42
CA LYS A 175 8.63 7.55 -22.67
C LYS A 175 7.87 8.64 -23.42
N LEU A 176 6.55 8.53 -23.48
CA LEU A 176 5.68 9.41 -24.26
C LEU A 176 5.18 10.61 -23.44
N GLY A 177 5.35 10.58 -22.12
CA GLY A 177 5.09 11.71 -21.24
C GLY A 177 3.62 11.84 -20.83
N ALA A 178 3.30 13.02 -20.29
CA ALA A 178 1.94 13.40 -19.86
C ALA A 178 0.84 13.22 -20.94
N PRO A 179 1.08 13.49 -22.25
CA PRO A 179 0.03 13.36 -23.27
C PRO A 179 -0.55 11.95 -23.39
N VAL A 180 0.23 10.90 -23.10
CA VAL A 180 -0.27 9.52 -23.13
C VAL A 180 -1.06 9.16 -21.89
N VAL A 181 -0.71 9.73 -20.73
CA VAL A 181 -1.53 9.54 -19.53
C VAL A 181 -2.90 10.21 -19.71
N GLU A 182 -2.91 11.41 -20.31
CA GLU A 182 -4.15 12.10 -20.67
C GLU A 182 -4.94 11.37 -21.74
N ALA A 183 -4.28 10.84 -22.78
CA ALA A 183 -4.92 10.02 -23.80
C ALA A 183 -5.52 8.73 -23.20
N ILE A 184 -4.79 8.04 -22.32
CA ILE A 184 -5.31 6.86 -21.64
C ILE A 184 -6.51 7.25 -20.78
N LYS A 185 -6.47 8.37 -20.06
CA LYS A 185 -7.65 8.85 -19.31
C LYS A 185 -8.83 9.20 -20.23
N ALA A 186 -8.59 9.79 -21.39
CA ALA A 186 -9.62 10.24 -22.32
C ALA A 186 -10.25 9.09 -23.12
N TYR A 187 -9.45 8.09 -23.50
CA TYR A 187 -9.89 6.99 -24.35
C TYR A 187 -10.18 5.70 -23.58
N LEU A 188 -9.66 5.54 -22.36
CA LEU A 188 -10.12 4.49 -21.47
C LEU A 188 -11.51 4.90 -20.95
N PRO A 189 -12.57 4.16 -21.27
CA PRO A 189 -13.94 4.56 -20.93
C PRO A 189 -14.16 4.36 -19.42
N MET A 190 -13.68 5.30 -18.61
CA MET A 190 -13.86 5.31 -17.16
C MET A 190 -15.35 5.37 -16.78
N ASP A 191 -16.18 5.99 -17.63
CA ASP A 191 -17.63 6.02 -17.51
C ASP A 191 -18.35 4.83 -18.15
N GLY A 192 -17.60 3.93 -18.80
CA GLY A 192 -18.12 2.73 -19.41
C GLY A 192 -18.59 1.71 -18.38
N ILE A 193 -19.51 0.83 -18.78
CA ILE A 193 -20.02 -0.27 -17.93
C ILE A 193 -18.87 -1.11 -17.34
N PRO A 194 -17.80 -1.48 -18.09
CA PRO A 194 -16.70 -2.27 -17.53
C PRO A 194 -15.98 -1.57 -16.37
N MET A 195 -15.64 -0.29 -16.53
CA MET A 195 -14.93 0.47 -15.48
C MET A 195 -15.86 0.77 -14.30
N LYS A 196 -17.11 1.16 -14.54
CA LYS A 196 -18.11 1.33 -13.47
C LYS A 196 -18.30 0.05 -12.67
N THR A 197 -18.37 -1.10 -13.33
CA THR A 197 -18.45 -2.41 -12.68
C THR A 197 -17.19 -2.68 -11.85
N LEU A 198 -16.01 -2.47 -12.43
CA LEU A 198 -14.73 -2.71 -11.76
C LEU A 198 -14.57 -1.86 -10.50
N PHE A 199 -14.87 -0.56 -10.57
CA PHE A 199 -14.79 0.34 -9.42
C PHE A 199 -15.88 0.08 -8.38
N THR A 200 -17.10 -0.28 -8.81
CA THR A 200 -18.20 -0.58 -7.87
C THR A 200 -17.92 -1.87 -7.10
N VAL A 201 -17.51 -2.94 -7.78
CA VAL A 201 -17.13 -4.20 -7.12
C VAL A 201 -15.86 -4.00 -6.31
N GLY A 202 -14.88 -3.25 -6.84
CA GLY A 202 -13.69 -2.83 -6.12
C GLY A 202 -14.04 -2.16 -4.79
N ALA A 203 -14.97 -1.21 -4.77
CA ALA A 203 -15.39 -0.51 -3.56
C ALA A 203 -16.00 -1.41 -2.46
N LEU A 204 -16.38 -2.65 -2.77
CA LEU A 204 -16.90 -3.62 -1.80
C LEU A 204 -15.78 -4.42 -1.09
N LEU A 205 -14.59 -4.57 -1.69
CA LEU A 205 -13.53 -5.36 -1.04
C LEU A 205 -13.00 -4.77 0.30
N PRO A 206 -13.08 -3.46 0.65
CA PRO A 206 -12.58 -3.01 1.94
C PRO A 206 -13.48 -3.49 3.06
N CYS A 207 -14.80 -3.58 2.80
CA CYS A 207 -15.77 -4.14 3.73
C CYS A 207 -15.47 -5.62 4.00
N VAL A 208 -15.15 -6.38 2.96
CA VAL A 208 -14.73 -7.79 3.09
C VAL A 208 -13.43 -7.90 3.90
N GLY A 209 -12.45 -7.03 3.63
CA GLY A 209 -11.19 -6.97 4.36
C GLY A 209 -11.37 -6.69 5.85
N ILE A 210 -12.14 -5.66 6.18
CA ILE A 210 -12.47 -5.30 7.56
C ILE A 210 -13.22 -6.46 8.25
N ALA A 211 -14.17 -7.10 7.56
CA ALA A 211 -14.91 -8.24 8.10
C ALA A 211 -13.98 -9.44 8.42
N ILE A 212 -13.00 -9.74 7.55
CA ILE A 212 -12.00 -10.80 7.80
C ILE A 212 -11.14 -10.46 9.02
N LEU A 213 -10.65 -9.22 9.13
CA LEU A 213 -9.85 -8.77 10.27
C LEU A 213 -10.66 -8.82 11.58
N LEU A 214 -11.91 -8.35 11.55
CA LEU A 214 -12.80 -8.44 12.71
C LEU A 214 -13.04 -9.90 13.10
N LYS A 215 -13.28 -10.80 12.14
CA LYS A 215 -13.42 -12.23 12.42
C LYS A 215 -12.19 -12.84 13.10
N GLN A 216 -10.99 -12.32 12.83
CA GLN A 216 -9.75 -12.79 13.45
C GLN A 216 -9.52 -12.19 14.85
N ILE A 217 -9.95 -10.95 15.09
CA ILE A 217 -9.67 -10.21 16.33
C ILE A 217 -10.76 -10.40 17.38
N VAL A 218 -12.03 -10.41 16.95
CA VAL A 218 -13.21 -10.53 17.83
C VAL A 218 -13.31 -11.94 18.37
N ARG A 219 -13.21 -12.09 19.69
CA ARG A 219 -13.39 -13.37 20.41
C ARG A 219 -14.73 -13.45 21.13
N SER A 220 -15.28 -12.29 21.50
CA SER A 220 -16.58 -12.14 22.16
C SER A 220 -17.38 -11.01 21.51
N VAL A 221 -18.71 -11.06 21.62
CA VAL A 221 -19.61 -9.98 21.16
C VAL A 221 -19.23 -8.63 21.78
N LEU A 222 -18.67 -8.63 22.99
CA LEU A 222 -18.22 -7.41 23.66
C LEU A 222 -17.02 -6.74 22.98
N ASP A 223 -16.22 -7.47 22.20
CA ASP A 223 -15.09 -6.90 21.46
C ASP A 223 -15.56 -5.99 20.30
N PHE A 224 -16.85 -6.06 19.92
CA PHE A 224 -17.45 -5.09 19.00
C PHE A 224 -17.65 -3.71 19.61
N VAL A 225 -17.77 -3.60 20.94
CA VAL A 225 -17.99 -2.31 21.60
C VAL A 225 -16.85 -1.31 21.35
N PRO A 226 -15.56 -1.64 21.60
CA PRO A 226 -14.46 -0.71 21.29
C PRO A 226 -14.32 -0.46 19.79
N TYR A 227 -14.63 -1.44 18.93
CA TYR A 227 -14.62 -1.25 17.49
C TYR A 227 -15.68 -0.23 17.03
N LEU A 228 -16.94 -0.40 17.45
CA LEU A 228 -18.04 0.50 17.09
C LEU A 228 -17.81 1.89 17.67
N MET A 229 -17.31 2.00 18.91
CA MET A 229 -16.91 3.27 19.50
C MET A 229 -15.84 3.95 18.64
N GLY A 230 -14.76 3.25 18.31
CA GLY A 230 -13.67 3.81 17.49
C GLY A 230 -14.14 4.22 16.10
N PHE A 231 -15.01 3.42 15.47
CA PHE A 231 -15.63 3.74 14.18
C PHE A 231 -16.45 5.03 14.24
N THR A 232 -17.35 5.16 15.22
CA THR A 232 -18.17 6.36 15.40
C THR A 232 -17.32 7.59 15.74
N LEU A 233 -16.30 7.45 16.58
CA LEU A 233 -15.37 8.53 16.92
C LEU A 233 -14.57 9.00 15.70
N ALA A 234 -14.01 8.08 14.92
CA ALA A 234 -13.24 8.42 13.73
C ALA A 234 -14.10 9.18 12.71
N ALA A 235 -15.34 8.72 12.48
CA ALA A 235 -16.27 9.35 11.55
C ALA A 235 -16.78 10.72 12.04
N SER A 236 -17.10 10.86 13.33
CA SER A 236 -17.65 12.10 13.89
C SER A 236 -16.61 13.22 14.03
N LEU A 237 -15.35 12.87 14.33
CA LEU A 237 -14.26 13.82 14.51
C LEU A 237 -13.42 14.04 13.24
N GLY A 238 -13.72 13.32 12.15
CA GLY A 238 -12.97 13.41 10.89
C GLY A 238 -11.51 12.96 11.04
N LEU A 239 -11.23 11.99 11.91
CA LEU A 239 -9.86 11.53 12.15
C LEU A 239 -9.34 10.76 10.93
N ASN A 240 -8.15 11.12 10.46
CA ASN A 240 -7.44 10.31 9.47
C ASN A 240 -6.88 9.02 10.14
N LEU A 241 -6.39 8.08 9.33
CA LEU A 241 -5.87 6.79 9.83
C LEU A 241 -4.73 6.97 10.86
N VAL A 242 -3.87 7.98 10.68
CA VAL A 242 -2.73 8.23 11.59
C VAL A 242 -3.25 8.71 12.95
N SER A 243 -4.11 9.73 12.97
CA SER A 243 -4.73 10.26 14.18
C SER A 243 -5.57 9.19 14.88
N ALA A 244 -6.34 8.41 14.14
CA ALA A 244 -7.12 7.29 14.68
C ALA A 244 -6.22 6.22 15.32
N THR A 245 -5.05 5.95 14.73
CA THR A 245 -4.07 5.00 15.29
C THR A 245 -3.48 5.50 16.60
N VAL A 246 -3.15 6.79 16.70
CA VAL A 246 -2.64 7.38 17.96
C VAL A 246 -3.69 7.29 19.07
N VAL A 247 -4.94 7.68 18.77
CA VAL A 247 -6.05 7.57 19.74
C VAL A 247 -6.27 6.12 20.15
N ALA A 248 -6.32 5.19 19.20
CA ALA A 248 -6.48 3.76 19.48
C ALA A 248 -5.32 3.20 20.31
N ALA A 249 -4.08 3.63 20.06
CA ALA A 249 -2.91 3.22 20.83
C ALA A 249 -3.00 3.68 22.30
N MET A 250 -3.46 4.91 22.56
CA MET A 250 -3.68 5.40 23.92
C MET A 250 -4.69 4.52 24.67
N PHE A 251 -5.85 4.24 24.07
CA PHE A 251 -6.85 3.35 24.67
C PHE A 251 -6.32 1.93 24.87
N SER A 252 -5.57 1.41 23.89
CA SER A 252 -4.96 0.07 23.94
C SER A 252 -3.98 -0.05 25.12
N ILE A 253 -3.10 0.94 25.33
CA ILE A 253 -2.15 0.95 26.45
C ILE A 253 -2.89 1.00 27.80
N VAL A 254 -3.91 1.86 27.93
CA VAL A 254 -4.70 1.94 29.17
C VAL A 254 -5.41 0.62 29.47
N ILE A 255 -6.09 0.03 28.48
CA ILE A 255 -6.76 -1.25 28.64
C ILE A 255 -5.76 -2.37 28.96
N PHE A 256 -4.59 -2.35 28.32
CA PHE A 256 -3.52 -3.30 28.59
C PHE A 256 -3.03 -3.20 30.04
N GLN A 257 -2.74 -1.99 30.55
CA GLN A 257 -2.34 -1.79 31.94
C GLN A 257 -3.43 -2.24 32.92
N LEU A 258 -4.69 -1.88 32.67
CA LEU A 258 -5.82 -2.34 33.50
C LEU A 258 -5.94 -3.86 33.53
N LYS A 259 -5.74 -4.52 32.39
CA LYS A 259 -5.77 -5.98 32.31
C LYS A 259 -4.58 -6.63 33.03
N MET A 260 -3.39 -6.05 32.90
CA MET A 260 -2.20 -6.50 33.62
C MET A 260 -2.35 -6.35 35.15
N LEU A 261 -2.88 -5.22 35.62
CA LEU A 261 -3.18 -4.98 37.03
C LEU A 261 -4.19 -5.99 37.58
N ARG A 262 -5.28 -6.25 36.84
CA ARG A 262 -6.26 -7.28 37.22
C ARG A 262 -5.63 -8.66 37.31
N LEU A 263 -4.77 -9.04 36.35
CA LEU A 263 -4.08 -10.33 36.39
C LEU A 263 -3.11 -10.43 37.57
N GLN A 264 -2.41 -9.35 37.94
CA GLN A 264 -1.57 -9.30 39.13
C GLN A 264 -2.39 -9.42 40.42
N GLN A 265 -3.51 -8.72 40.53
CA GLN A 265 -4.44 -8.83 41.68
C GLN A 265 -5.00 -10.24 41.82
N THR A 266 -5.39 -10.90 40.72
CA THR A 266 -5.84 -12.30 40.74
C THR A 266 -4.73 -13.26 41.15
N LYS A 267 -3.47 -13.02 40.74
CA LYS A 267 -2.32 -13.81 41.19
C LYS A 267 -2.04 -13.65 42.69
N VAL A 268 -2.09 -12.42 43.20
CA VAL A 268 -1.92 -12.13 44.63
C VAL A 268 -3.07 -12.72 45.46
N ALA A 269 -4.31 -12.63 44.98
CA ALA A 269 -5.46 -13.23 45.63
C ALA A 269 -5.43 -14.77 45.60
N ALA A 270 -4.86 -15.37 44.55
CA ALA A 270 -4.66 -16.82 44.45
C ALA A 270 -3.49 -17.34 45.31
N ALA A 271 -2.56 -16.48 45.72
CA ALA A 271 -1.43 -16.85 46.57
C ALA A 271 -1.80 -17.01 48.07
N GLY A 272 -2.98 -16.57 48.50
CA GLY A 272 -3.46 -16.71 49.88
C GLY A 272 -2.60 -15.97 50.94
N PRO A 273 -3.08 -15.79 52.18
CA PRO A 273 -2.38 -15.06 53.23
C PRO A 273 -1.29 -15.93 53.89
N ALA A 274 -0.28 -16.33 53.12
CA ALA A 274 0.90 -17.03 53.62
C ALA A 274 2.19 -16.46 53.00
N ALA A 275 2.38 -15.14 53.12
CA ALA A 275 3.68 -14.50 52.91
C ALA A 275 3.75 -13.14 53.63
N VAL A 276 3.25 -13.07 54.86
CA VAL A 276 3.59 -11.97 55.78
C VAL A 276 4.61 -12.53 56.77
N GLY A 277 5.86 -12.61 56.34
CA GLY A 277 6.99 -13.02 57.17
C GLY A 277 8.14 -13.60 56.36
N ALA A 278 9.27 -12.87 56.35
CA ALA A 278 10.55 -13.13 55.68
C ALA A 278 10.50 -12.96 54.14
N ASP A 279 11.21 -12.05 53.48
CA ASP A 279 12.46 -11.35 53.81
C ASP A 279 12.37 -9.87 53.39
N ASP A 280 12.55 -8.97 54.35
CA ASP A 280 13.35 -7.75 54.14
C ASP A 280 14.82 -8.17 54.24
N ASP A 281 15.70 -7.47 53.51
CA ASP A 281 17.17 -7.57 53.50
C ASP A 281 17.79 -8.47 52.40
N GLU A 282 18.15 -7.85 51.28
CA GLU A 282 19.49 -7.86 50.64
C GLU A 282 19.39 -6.90 49.42
N GLU A 283 19.56 -5.59 49.62
CA GLU A 283 20.81 -4.81 49.51
C GLU A 283 21.52 -4.86 48.14
N ASP A 284 21.77 -3.63 47.65
CA ASP A 284 22.53 -3.24 46.47
C ASP A 284 23.84 -4.00 46.23
N ILE A 285 24.04 -4.50 45.00
CA ILE A 285 25.30 -4.35 44.22
C ILE A 285 25.03 -4.36 42.71
#